data_AF-A0A7S4L0B1-F1
#
_entry.id   AF-A0A7S4L0B1-F1
#
_cell.length_a   1.000
_cell.length_b   1.000
_cell.length_c   1.000
_cell.angle_alpha   90.00
_cell.angle_beta   90.00
_cell.angle_gamma   90.00
#
_symmetry.space_group_name_H-M   'P 1'
#
loop_
_entity.id
_entity.type
_entity.pdbx_description
1 polymer ?
#
loop_
_entity_poly.entity_id
_entity_poly.type
_entity_poly.pdbx_seq_one_letter_code
_entity_poly.pdbx_strand_id
1 'polypeptide(L)'
;LLWTQRAKNEKHMKIYIERSILQRVAFSRHVDDQIKRYGKQVFVSLIDQKGGEAALGEVYEMYALLLSKKLKYIAFDFHEVCKGNKYDKLENLLEKVKKDLID
;
A
#
# COMPACT_ATOMS: atom_id res chain seq x y z
N LEU A 1 0.44 0.40 -8.98
CA LEU A 1 0.68 1.86 -9.09
C LEU A 1 1.85 2.04 -10.04
N LEU A 2 1.70 2.79 -11.12
CA LEU A 2 2.79 3.17 -12.02
C LEU A 2 3.45 4.41 -11.43
N TRP A 3 4.72 4.27 -11.10
CA TRP A 3 5.56 5.34 -10.60
C TRP A 3 6.99 5.09 -11.08
N THR A 4 7.81 6.12 -11.04
CA THR A 4 9.22 6.05 -11.44
C THR A 4 10.05 6.83 -10.46
N GLN A 5 11.18 6.25 -10.08
CA GLN A 5 12.23 6.89 -9.32
C GLN A 5 13.53 6.53 -9.99
N ARG A 6 14.43 7.51 -10.13
CA ARG A 6 15.73 7.27 -10.74
C ARG A 6 16.58 6.46 -9.74
N ALA A 7 17.43 5.56 -10.22
CA ALA A 7 18.38 4.86 -9.35
C ALA A 7 19.68 5.69 -9.30
N LYS A 8 19.99 6.24 -8.13
CA LYS A 8 21.20 7.00 -7.80
C LYS A 8 21.38 6.92 -6.28
N ASN A 9 22.62 6.81 -5.81
CA ASN A 9 22.96 6.60 -4.39
C ASN A 9 22.75 7.85 -3.50
N GLU A 10 21.61 8.52 -3.60
CA GLU A 10 21.28 9.71 -2.82
C GLU A 10 19.97 9.50 -2.04
N LYS A 11 20.01 9.80 -0.74
CA LYS A 11 18.97 9.49 0.28
C LYS A 11 17.59 10.12 0.06
N HIS A 12 17.42 11.04 -0.90
CA HIS A 12 16.17 11.79 -1.09
C HIS A 12 15.90 12.02 -2.58
N MET A 13 15.34 11.02 -3.26
CA MET A 13 15.03 11.15 -4.68
C MET A 13 13.55 11.39 -4.93
N LYS A 14 13.27 12.30 -5.87
CA LYS A 14 11.91 12.64 -6.30
C LYS A 14 11.24 11.41 -6.93
N ILE A 15 10.07 11.08 -6.40
CA ILE A 15 9.17 10.07 -6.94
C ILE A 15 8.26 10.77 -7.95
N TYR A 16 8.18 10.21 -9.16
CA TYR A 16 7.25 10.65 -10.20
C TYR A 16 6.11 9.65 -10.28
N ILE A 17 4.89 10.13 -10.09
CA ILE A 17 3.67 9.31 -10.12
C ILE A 17 2.95 9.60 -11.43
N GLU A 18 2.66 8.55 -12.18
CA GLU A 18 1.92 8.65 -13.43
C GLU A 18 0.44 8.99 -13.15
N ARG A 19 -0.07 10.07 -13.77
CA ARG A 19 -1.44 10.59 -13.56
C ARG A 19 -2.30 10.49 -14.83
N SER A 20 -2.24 9.37 -15.53
CA SER A 20 -3.04 9.12 -16.73
C SER A 20 -4.15 8.09 -16.51
N ILE A 21 -5.04 7.96 -17.50
CA ILE A 21 -6.05 6.88 -17.52
C ILE A 21 -5.39 5.49 -17.46
N LEU A 22 -4.19 5.34 -18.02
CA LEU A 22 -3.44 4.09 -18.00
C LEU A 22 -3.16 3.62 -16.57
N GLN A 23 -2.87 4.55 -15.65
CA GLN A 23 -2.66 4.25 -14.23
C GLN A 23 -3.87 3.52 -13.62
N ARG A 24 -5.08 4.02 -13.86
CA ARG A 24 -6.32 3.43 -13.35
C ARG A 24 -6.57 2.04 -13.91
N VAL A 25 -6.43 1.91 -15.22
CA VAL A 25 -6.66 0.63 -15.92
C VAL A 25 -5.64 -0.42 -15.47
N ALA A 26 -4.37 -0.05 -15.39
CA ALA A 26 -3.31 -0.94 -14.93
C ALA A 26 -3.51 -1.38 -13.47
N PHE A 27 -3.90 -0.45 -12.57
CA PHE A 27 -4.14 -0.77 -11.17
C PHE A 27 -5.32 -1.72 -11.00
N SER A 28 -6.46 -1.46 -11.66
CA SER A 28 -7.62 -2.36 -11.60
C SER A 28 -7.30 -3.75 -12.15
N ARG A 29 -6.62 -3.84 -13.31
CA ARG A 29 -6.22 -5.14 -13.88
C ARG A 29 -5.29 -5.91 -12.96
N HIS A 30 -4.36 -5.22 -12.31
CA HIS A 30 -3.47 -5.85 -11.34
C HIS A 30 -4.25 -6.44 -10.15
N VAL A 31 -5.17 -5.66 -9.56
CA VAL A 31 -6.02 -6.15 -8.45
C VAL A 31 -6.89 -7.32 -8.89
N ASP A 32 -7.47 -7.27 -10.09
CA ASP A 32 -8.29 -8.37 -10.62
C ASP A 32 -7.47 -9.65 -10.84
N ASP A 33 -6.24 -9.55 -11.36
CA ASP A 33 -5.34 -10.70 -11.52
C ASP A 33 -4.90 -11.28 -10.17
N GLN A 34 -4.64 -10.44 -9.17
CA GLN A 34 -4.31 -10.88 -7.81
C GLN A 34 -5.48 -11.66 -7.17
N ILE A 35 -6.70 -11.12 -7.24
CA ILE A 35 -7.90 -11.78 -6.71
C ILE A 35 -8.18 -13.08 -7.45
N LYS A 36 -8.01 -13.10 -8.78
CA LYS A 36 -8.21 -14.31 -9.58
C LYS A 36 -7.26 -15.45 -9.19
N ARG A 37 -6.02 -15.13 -8.82
CA ARG A 37 -4.99 -16.12 -8.47
C ARG A 37 -5.07 -16.61 -7.04
N TYR A 38 -5.42 -15.72 -6.11
CA TYR A 38 -5.25 -15.96 -4.68
C TYR A 38 -6.53 -15.77 -3.87
N GLY A 39 -7.64 -15.37 -4.51
CA GLY A 39 -8.91 -15.14 -3.85
C GLY A 39 -8.97 -13.79 -3.12
N LYS A 40 -9.73 -13.76 -2.02
CA LYS A 40 -9.88 -12.58 -1.17
C LYS A 40 -8.54 -12.25 -0.52
N GLN A 41 -8.12 -10.99 -0.61
CA GLN A 41 -6.82 -10.53 -0.13
C GLN A 41 -6.93 -9.19 0.60
N VAL A 42 -5.99 -8.99 1.52
CA VAL A 42 -5.77 -7.72 2.20
C VAL A 42 -4.39 -7.21 1.82
N PHE A 43 -4.31 -6.00 1.27
CA PHE A 43 -3.04 -5.39 0.92
C PHE A 43 -2.56 -4.54 2.09
N VAL A 44 -1.40 -4.90 2.64
CA VAL A 44 -0.76 -4.15 3.73
C VAL A 44 0.48 -3.48 3.17
N SER A 45 0.59 -2.17 3.32
CA SER A 45 1.75 -1.38 2.90
C SER A 45 2.44 -0.79 4.12
N LEU A 46 3.76 -0.99 4.25
CA LEU A 46 4.59 -0.47 5.34
C LEU A 46 5.18 0.92 5.02
N ILE A 47 4.50 1.67 4.17
CA ILE A 47 5.01 2.93 3.62
C ILE A 47 5.20 3.98 4.72
N ASP A 48 6.31 4.70 4.68
CA ASP A 48 6.51 5.84 5.57
C ASP A 48 5.49 6.93 5.21
N GLN A 49 4.68 7.33 6.20
CA GLN A 49 3.69 8.39 6.03
C GLN A 49 4.33 9.79 6.06
N LYS A 50 5.65 9.86 6.15
CA LYS A 50 6.46 11.09 6.12
C LYS A 50 7.44 11.06 4.94
N GLY A 51 7.87 12.26 4.55
CA GLY A 51 8.89 12.42 3.51
C GLY A 51 8.40 12.06 2.11
N GLY A 52 9.32 11.61 1.25
CA GLY A 52 9.05 11.37 -0.17
C GLY A 52 8.09 10.22 -0.45
N GLU A 53 7.98 9.26 0.47
CA GLU A 53 7.11 8.08 0.31
C GLU A 53 5.64 8.39 0.63
N ALA A 54 5.35 9.41 1.45
CA ALA A 54 4.00 9.79 1.83
C ALA A 54 3.10 10.03 0.60
N ALA A 55 3.60 10.78 -0.39
CA ALA A 55 2.86 11.05 -1.62
C ALA A 55 2.56 9.78 -2.45
N LEU A 56 3.44 8.78 -2.40
CA LEU A 56 3.22 7.49 -3.04
C LEU A 56 2.13 6.70 -2.29
N GLY A 57 2.16 6.75 -0.96
CA GLY A 57 1.18 6.12 -0.08
C GLY A 57 -0.23 6.67 -0.27
N GLU A 58 -0.37 8.00 -0.28
CA GLU A 58 -1.64 8.70 -0.52
C GLU A 58 -2.26 8.32 -1.86
N VAL A 59 -1.47 8.29 -2.94
CA VAL A 59 -1.98 7.92 -4.27
C VAL A 59 -2.35 6.44 -4.33
N TYR A 60 -1.56 5.56 -3.71
CA TYR A 60 -1.90 4.14 -3.63
C TYR A 60 -3.22 3.93 -2.89
N GLU A 61 -3.38 4.59 -1.73
CA GLU A 61 -4.58 4.52 -0.91
C GLU A 61 -5.81 5.02 -1.68
N MET A 62 -5.69 6.15 -2.38
CA MET A 62 -6.77 6.67 -3.23
C MET A 62 -7.23 5.63 -4.27
N TYR A 63 -6.30 4.98 -4.96
CA TYR A 63 -6.66 3.95 -5.94
C TYR A 63 -7.24 2.68 -5.31
N ALA A 64 -6.74 2.29 -4.13
CA ALA A 64 -7.30 1.18 -3.39
C ALA A 64 -8.73 1.47 -2.91
N LEU A 65 -9.01 2.68 -2.43
CA LEU A 65 -10.36 3.11 -2.02
C LEU A 65 -11.37 3.08 -3.17
N LEU A 66 -10.95 3.48 -4.38
CA LEU A 66 -11.77 3.36 -5.59
C LEU A 66 -12.15 1.90 -5.91
N LEU A 67 -11.37 0.93 -5.42
CA LEU A 67 -11.60 -0.51 -5.57
C LEU A 67 -11.99 -1.19 -4.25
N SER A 68 -12.47 -0.44 -3.26
CA SER A 68 -12.80 -0.93 -1.90
C SER A 68 -13.76 -2.11 -1.86
N LYS A 69 -14.63 -2.27 -2.87
CA LYS A 69 -15.51 -3.43 -3.00
C LYS A 69 -14.77 -4.74 -3.30
N LYS A 70 -13.56 -4.66 -3.85
CA LYS A 70 -12.73 -5.79 -4.28
C LYS A 70 -11.51 -5.99 -3.38
N LEU A 71 -10.99 -4.90 -2.83
CA LEU A 71 -9.72 -4.87 -2.13
C LEU A 71 -9.85 -4.14 -0.79
N LYS A 72 -9.37 -4.78 0.27
CA LYS A 72 -9.08 -4.08 1.52
C LYS A 72 -7.61 -3.68 1.56
N TYR A 73 -7.35 -2.41 1.85
CA TYR A 73 -6.00 -1.85 1.92
C TYR A 73 -5.75 -1.27 3.31
N ILE A 74 -4.54 -1.48 3.83
CA ILE A 74 -4.09 -0.98 5.12
C ILE A 74 -2.71 -0.33 4.91
N ALA A 75 -2.65 1.00 5.05
CA ALA A 75 -1.39 1.71 5.20
C ALA A 75 -0.96 1.64 6.67
N PHE A 76 0.23 1.10 6.93
CA PHE A 76 0.77 0.90 8.27
C PHE A 76 2.15 1.55 8.39
N ASP A 77 2.22 2.66 9.11
CA ASP A 77 3.49 3.32 9.40
C ASP A 77 4.25 2.55 10.49
N PHE A 78 5.22 1.74 10.06
CA PHE A 78 6.03 0.95 10.98
C PHE A 78 6.87 1.83 11.91
N HIS A 79 7.38 2.97 11.43
CA HIS A 79 8.24 3.86 12.20
C HIS A 79 7.49 4.64 13.27
N GLU A 80 6.22 4.99 13.04
CA GLU A 80 5.35 5.57 14.06
C GLU A 80 4.87 4.52 15.07
N VAL A 81 4.46 3.35 14.57
CA VAL A 81 3.79 2.35 15.40
C VAL A 81 4.78 1.57 16.26
N CYS A 82 5.92 1.16 15.72
CA CYS A 82 6.90 0.31 16.39
C CYS A 82 8.11 1.07 16.94
N LYS A 83 7.97 2.37 17.27
CA LYS A 83 9.07 3.17 17.85
C LYS A 83 9.72 2.44 19.04
N GLY A 84 11.04 2.30 18.97
CA GLY A 84 11.81 1.62 20.01
C GLY A 84 11.67 0.10 20.02
N ASN A 85 11.39 -0.53 18.86
CA ASN A 85 11.24 -1.98 18.69
C ASN A 85 10.12 -2.60 19.54
N LYS A 86 9.09 -1.81 19.84
CA LYS A 86 7.91 -2.29 20.57
C LYS A 86 6.91 -2.89 19.59
N TYR A 87 6.95 -4.22 19.49
CA TYR A 87 6.10 -4.99 18.58
C TYR A 87 4.68 -5.24 19.10
N ASP A 88 4.36 -4.81 20.32
CA ASP A 88 3.04 -4.98 20.94
C ASP A 88 1.90 -4.44 20.05
N LYS A 89 2.18 -3.42 19.24
CA LYS A 89 1.18 -2.84 18.32
C LYS A 89 1.06 -3.57 16.98
N LEU A 90 1.98 -4.48 16.63
CA LEU A 90 1.82 -5.36 15.47
C LEU A 90 0.68 -6.36 15.70
N GLU A 91 0.43 -6.78 16.94
CA GLU A 91 -0.69 -7.66 17.26
C GLU A 91 -2.02 -7.05 16.80
N ASN A 92 -2.21 -5.73 16.98
CA ASN A 92 -3.41 -5.03 16.48
C ASN A 92 -3.55 -5.08 14.96
N LEU A 93 -2.43 -5.01 14.21
CA LEU A 93 -2.45 -5.16 12.76
C LEU A 93 -2.80 -6.59 12.37
N LEU A 94 -2.17 -7.58 13.02
CA LEU A 94 -2.44 -9.00 12.78
C LEU A 94 -3.89 -9.36 13.08
N GLU A 95 -4.45 -8.89 14.19
CA GLU A 95 -5.86 -9.12 14.55
C GLU A 95 -6.83 -8.47 13.54
N LYS A 96 -6.50 -7.30 13.00
CA LYS A 96 -7.29 -6.69 11.91
C LYS A 96 -7.26 -7.57 10.65
N VAL A 97 -6.07 -8.00 10.24
CA VAL A 97 -5.89 -8.82 9.03
C VAL A 97 -6.52 -10.20 9.19
N LYS A 98 -6.36 -10.87 10.34
CA LYS A 98 -6.95 -12.19 10.62
C LYS A 98 -8.47 -12.22 10.41
N LYS A 99 -9.18 -11.18 10.89
CA LYS A 99 -10.64 -11.06 10.71
C LYS A 99 -11.08 -11.00 9.25
N ASP A 100 -10.19 -10.56 8.36
CA ASP A 100 -10.47 -10.44 6.94
C ASP A 100 -9.99 -11.67 6.13
N LEU A 101 -9.12 -12.50 6.72
CA LEU A 101 -8.57 -13.72 6.09
C LEU A 101 -9.31 -15.01 6.48
N ILE A 102 -9.95 -15.03 7.65
CA ILE A 102 -10.74 -16.16 8.12
C ILE A 102 -12.19 -15.88 7.71
N ASP A 103 -12.63 -16.49 6.61
CA ASP A 103 -14.06 -16.73 6.36
C ASP A 103 -14.50 -17.99 7.11
#